data_AF-A0A392RNF5-F1
#
_entry.id   AF-A0A392RNF5-F1
#
_cell.length_a   1.000
_cell.length_b   1.000
_cell.length_c   1.000
_cell.angle_alpha   90.00
_cell.angle_beta   90.00
_cell.angle_gamma   90.00
#
_symmetry.space_group_name_H-M   'P 1'
#
loop_
_entity.id
_entity.type
_entity.pdbx_description
1 polymer ?
#
loop_
_entity_poly.entity_id
_entity_poly.type
_entity_poly.pdbx_seq_one_letter_code
_entity_poly.pdbx_strand_id
1 'polypeptide(L)' 'MWDSSEVEVWSSVSREHVLVCHGRFLRSDEEFVVVNVYAPCDPVAKQGLWDSLSARLHAMVGLRVCVCGDFNA' A
#
# COMPACT_ATOMS: atom_id res chain seq x y z
N MET A 1 2.33 -5.99 14.05
CA MET A 1 1.71 -7.31 13.82
C MET A 1 0.21 -7.07 13.71
N TRP A 2 -0.48 -7.63 12.72
CA TRP A 2 -1.93 -7.39 12.53
C TRP A 2 -2.72 -8.08 13.64
N ASP A 3 -3.83 -7.48 14.07
CA ASP A 3 -4.76 -8.14 14.99
C ASP A 3 -5.59 -9.16 14.21
N SER A 4 -5.27 -10.45 14.38
CA SER A 4 -5.96 -11.55 13.69
C SER A 4 -7.41 -11.76 14.12
N SER A 5 -7.88 -11.07 15.17
CA SER A 5 -9.29 -11.07 15.57
C SER A 5 -10.13 -10.02 14.81
N GLU A 6 -9.47 -9.04 14.18
CA GLU A 6 -10.13 -7.96 13.43
C GLU A 6 -9.93 -8.09 11.93
N VAL A 7 -8.76 -8.53 11.47
CA VAL A 7 -8.40 -8.61 10.05
C VAL A 7 -7.73 -9.92 9.68
N GLU A 8 -7.99 -10.36 8.46
CA GLU A 8 -7.21 -11.38 7.77
C GLU A 8 -6.32 -10.70 6.72
N VAL A 9 -5.03 -11.03 6.71
CA VAL A 9 -4.07 -10.53 5.71
C VAL A 9 -3.47 -11.73 4.98
N TRP A 10 -3.83 -11.91 3.72
CA TRP A 10 -3.40 -13.08 2.92
C TRP A 10 -2.25 -12.77 1.95
N SER A 11 -1.95 -11.50 1.70
CA SER A 11 -0.84 -11.13 0.82
C SER A 11 -0.08 -9.92 1.36
N SER A 12 1.25 -10.01 1.30
CA SER A 12 2.17 -8.92 1.63
C SER A 12 3.30 -8.92 0.62
N VAL A 13 3.57 -7.77 0.01
CA VAL A 13 4.59 -7.59 -1.02
C VAL A 13 5.48 -6.42 -0.62
N SER A 14 6.77 -6.69 -0.48
CA SER A 14 7.80 -5.65 -0.30
C SER A 14 8.46 -5.32 -1.64
N ARG A 15 8.64 -4.02 -1.89
CA ARG A 15 9.43 -3.45 -2.99
C ARG A 15 10.26 -2.29 -2.42
N GLU A 16 11.25 -1.79 -3.16
CA GLU A 16 12.28 -0.85 -2.68
C GLU A 16 11.77 0.28 -1.76
N HIS A 17 10.61 0.86 -2.08
CA HIS A 17 10.07 2.01 -1.33
C HIS A 17 8.63 1.82 -0.85
N VAL A 18 8.07 0.61 -0.99
CA VAL A 18 6.68 0.34 -0.62
C VAL A 18 6.49 -1.05 -0.05
N LEU A 19 5.70 -1.12 1.03
CA LEU A 19 5.10 -2.35 1.52
C LEU A 19 3.62 -2.33 1.17
N VAL A 20 3.14 -3.36 0.49
CA VAL A 20 1.73 -3.51 0.14
C VAL A 20 1.15 -4.71 0.86
N CYS A 21 0.06 -4.50 1.59
CA CYS A 21 -0.69 -5.56 2.27
C CYS A 21 -2.11 -5.61 1.72
N HIS A 22 -2.58 -6.79 1.36
CA HIS A 22 -3.99 -7.03 1.03
C HIS A 22 -4.62 -7.84 2.15
N GLY A 23 -5.77 -7.37 2.58
CA GLY A 23 -6.51 -7.98 3.67
C GLY A 23 -7.99 -7.69 3.60
N ARG A 24 -8.72 -8.20 4.59
CA ARG A 24 -10.16 -8.04 4.74
C ARG A 24 -10.50 -7.89 6.20
N PHE A 25 -11.46 -7.02 6.49
CA PHE A 25 -12.03 -6.93 7.83
C PHE A 25 -12.97 -8.10 8.08
N LEU A 26 -12.75 -8.84 9.17
CA LEU A 26 -13.52 -10.04 9.47
C LEU A 26 -15.00 -9.73 9.77
N ARG A 27 -15.28 -8.55 10.33
CA ARG A 27 -16.64 -8.14 10.73
C ARG A 27 -17.51 -7.68 9.57
N SER A 28 -16.93 -6.97 8.59
CA SER A 28 -17.68 -6.38 7.48
C SER A 28 -17.49 -7.13 6.16
N ASP A 29 -16.58 -8.11 6.10
CA ASP A 29 -16.19 -8.80 4.85
C ASP A 29 -15.59 -7.86 3.80
N GLU A 30 -15.23 -6.62 4.17
CA GLU A 30 -14.70 -5.64 3.24
C GLU A 30 -13.19 -5.81 3.04
N GLU A 31 -12.81 -5.98 1.77
CA GLU A 31 -11.40 -6.01 1.37
C GLU A 31 -10.78 -4.63 1.40
N PHE A 32 -9.50 -4.59 1.77
CA PHE A 32 -8.67 -3.40 1.80
C PHE A 32 -7.28 -3.69 1.25
N VAL A 33 -6.65 -2.62 0.77
CA VAL A 33 -5.23 -2.58 0.40
C VAL A 33 -4.56 -1.47 1.17
N VAL A 34 -3.49 -1.78 1.90
CA VAL A 34 -2.62 -0.77 2.52
C VAL A 34 -1.32 -0.72 1.75
N VAL A 35 -0.95 0.47 1.28
CA VAL A 35 0.33 0.78 0.66
C VAL A 35 1.09 1.72 1.59
N ASN A 36 2.05 1.18 2.34
CA ASN A 36 2.93 1.96 3.18
C ASN A 36 4.17 2.39 2.39
N VAL A 37 4.38 3.69 2.23
CA VAL A 37 5.38 4.33 1.38
C VAL A 37 6.56 4.81 2.22
N TYR A 38 7.76 4.65 1.67
CA TYR A 38 9.03 5.10 2.22
C TYR A 38 9.79 5.85 1.12
N ALA A 39 9.39 7.11 0.88
CA ALA A 39 9.87 7.86 -0.26
C ALA A 39 11.34 8.33 -0.10
N PRO A 40 12.18 8.18 -1.14
CA PRO A 40 13.58 8.61 -1.09
C PRO A 40 13.71 10.14 -1.07
N CYS A 41 14.82 10.65 -0.51
CA CYS A 41 15.19 12.09 -0.56
C CYS A 41 15.66 12.56 -1.93
N ASP A 42 16.23 11.67 -2.72
CA ASP A 42 16.65 12.00 -4.08
C ASP A 42 15.44 12.32 -4.97
N PRO A 43 15.37 13.50 -5.61
CA PRO A 43 14.22 13.90 -6.42
C PRO A 43 13.94 12.96 -7.61
N VAL A 44 14.99 12.41 -8.23
CA VAL A 44 14.83 11.52 -9.40
C VAL A 44 14.26 10.17 -8.96
N ALA A 45 14.80 9.59 -7.89
CA ALA A 45 14.26 8.36 -7.31
C ALA A 45 12.82 8.55 -6.80
N LYS A 46 12.52 9.72 -6.22
CA LYS A 46 11.17 10.06 -5.74
C LYS A 46 10.18 10.13 -6.89
N GLN A 47 10.53 10.77 -8.00
CA GLN A 47 9.70 10.78 -9.20
C GLN A 47 9.47 9.35 -9.72
N GLY A 48 10.53 8.55 -9.84
CA GLY A 48 10.41 7.16 -10.30
C GLY A 48 9.51 6.30 -9.41
N LEU A 49 9.57 6.50 -8.09
CA LEU A 49 8.63 5.90 -7.14
C LEU A 49 7.18 6.28 -7.46
N TRP A 50 6.89 7.57 -7.59
CA TRP A 50 5.53 8.04 -7.82
C TRP A 50 4.97 7.62 -9.18
N ASP A 51 5.79 7.58 -10.23
CA ASP A 51 5.38 7.09 -11.54
C ASP A 51 4.99 5.60 -11.48
N SER A 52 5.85 4.78 -10.88
CA SER A 52 5.61 3.34 -10.69
C SER A 52 4.41 3.06 -9.79
N LEU A 53 4.27 3.81 -8.69
CA LEU A 53 3.16 3.65 -7.76
C LEU A 53 1.84 4.08 -8.39
N SER A 54 1.81 5.18 -9.15
CA SER A 54 0.60 5.66 -9.83
C SER A 54 0.08 4.64 -10.85
N ALA A 55 0.97 4.03 -11.63
CA ALA A 55 0.59 2.96 -12.56
C ALA A 55 -0.04 1.76 -11.84
N ARG A 56 0.47 1.40 -10.66
CA ARG A 56 -0.09 0.31 -9.84
C ARG A 56 -1.42 0.68 -9.20
N LEU A 57 -1.56 1.92 -8.71
CA LEU A 57 -2.82 2.42 -8.16
C LEU A 57 -3.93 2.43 -9.21
N HIS A 58 -3.61 2.77 -10.47
CA HIS A 58 -4.56 2.67 -11.58
C HIS A 58 -5.07 1.23 -11.81
N ALA A 59 -4.22 0.22 -11.62
CA ALA A 59 -4.64 -1.18 -11.70
C ALA A 59 -5.53 -1.63 -10.51
N MET A 60 -5.64 -0.81 -9.46
CA MET A 60 -6.43 -1.09 -8.25
C MET A 60 -7.69 -0.21 -8.15
N VAL A 61 -8.09 0.45 -9.24
CA VAL A 61 -9.32 1.25 -9.27
C VAL A 61 -10.53 0.38 -8.89
N GLY A 62 -11.35 0.90 -7.98
CA GLY A 62 -12.51 0.19 -7.43
C GLY A 62 -12.22 -0.57 -6.12
N LEU A 63 -10.95 -0.74 -5.74
CA LEU A 63 -10.57 -1.27 -4.43
C LEU A 63 -10.48 -0.15 -3.38
N ARG A 64 -10.63 -0.53 -2.11
CA ARG A 64 -10.40 0.37 -0.96
C ARG A 64 -8.91 0.42 -0.67
N VAL A 65 -8.21 1.38 -1.27
CA VAL A 65 -6.76 1.55 -1.11
C VAL A 65 -6.47 2.69 -0.13
N CYS A 66 -5.65 2.41 0.89
CA CYS A 66 -5.04 3.42 1.75
C CYS A 66 -3.56 3.55 1.39
N VAL A 67 -3.14 4.72 0.95
CA VAL A 67 -1.72 5.06 0.76
C VAL A 67 -1.28 5.87 1.98
N CYS A 68 -0.26 5.41 2.68
CA CYS A 68 0.21 6.01 3.93
C CYS A 68 1.74 5.91 4.04
N GLY A 69 2.32 6.47 5.10
CA GLY A 69 3.75 6.38 5.38
C GLY A 69 4.46 7.73 5.23
N ASP A 70 5.75 7.67 4.92
CA ASP A 70 6.58 8.85 4.68
C ASP A 70 6.66 9.12 3.19
N PHE A 71 5.95 10.17 2.76
CA PHE A 71 5.90 10.59 1.36
C PHE A 71 7.08 11.47 0.95
N ASN A 72 7.84 11.95 1.93
CA ASN A 72 8.92 12.90 1.73
C ASN A 72 8.52 14.03 0.77
N ALA A 73 7.47 14.77 1.13
CA ALA A 73 6.89 15.86 0.35
C ALA A 73 7.58 17.20 0.64
#